data_AF-D5RM72-F1
#
_entry.id   AF-D5RM72-F1
#
_cell.length_a   1.000
_cell.length_b   1.000
_cell.length_c   1.000
_cell.angle_alpha   90.00
_cell.angle_beta   90.00
_cell.angle_gamma   90.00
#
_symmetry.space_group_name_H-M   'P 1'
#
loop_
_entity.id
_entity.type
_entity.pdbx_description
1 polymer ?
#
loop_
_entity_poly.entity_id
_entity_poly.type
_entity_poly.pdbx_seq_one_letter_code
_entity_poly.pdbx_strand_id
1 'polypeptide(L)'
;QAGDSLDALRRFRLGRPAAPGPATPAQLRRWMEAPEDNLVVGELAAEVQAALGARQGAVLLSPQTLAKQLRHHPDLTPEDYDVLRQLIGSPDVVRREEDRRLALIKRQGVVYVAAIKSTADGAENYLLSFRRARPKSVRQLLARYEPVLGDVRSVLDE
;
A
#
# COMPACT_ATOMS: atom_id res chain seq x y z
N GLN A 1 -27.86 -10.78 -16.02
CA GLN A 1 -26.50 -10.21 -16.07
C GLN A 1 -26.39 -9.18 -14.95
N ALA A 2 -25.23 -9.12 -14.29
CA ALA A 2 -24.92 -8.47 -13.00
C ALA A 2 -25.16 -9.37 -11.77
N GLY A 3 -24.18 -10.21 -11.44
CA GLY A 3 -24.24 -11.06 -10.25
C GLY A 3 -23.01 -11.93 -9.97
N ASP A 4 -21.81 -11.57 -10.47
CA ASP A 4 -20.72 -12.56 -10.59
C ASP A 4 -19.34 -12.09 -10.08
N SER A 5 -19.27 -11.16 -9.11
CA SER A 5 -17.96 -10.73 -8.57
C SER A 5 -17.91 -10.48 -7.06
N LEU A 6 -18.95 -10.85 -6.32
CA LEU A 6 -19.00 -10.74 -4.86
C LEU A 6 -19.13 -12.10 -4.14
N ASP A 7 -19.42 -13.18 -4.85
CA ASP A 7 -19.61 -14.52 -4.27
C ASP A 7 -18.35 -15.40 -4.25
N ALA A 8 -17.28 -15.00 -4.95
CA ALA A 8 -16.03 -15.76 -4.98
C ALA A 8 -15.21 -15.65 -3.66
N LEU A 9 -15.49 -14.66 -2.81
CA LEU A 9 -14.68 -14.37 -1.61
C LEU A 9 -15.24 -14.96 -0.29
N ARG A 10 -16.19 -15.89 -0.37
CA ARG A 10 -16.77 -16.56 0.82
C ARG A 10 -16.29 -18.00 1.07
N ARG A 11 -15.20 -18.44 0.43
CA ARG A 11 -14.64 -19.79 0.65
C ARG A 11 -13.18 -19.72 1.11
N PHE A 12 -12.97 -19.67 2.42
CA PHE A 12 -12.16 -20.66 3.18
C PHE A 12 -11.84 -20.12 4.59
N ARG A 13 -12.59 -20.59 5.58
CA ARG A 13 -12.24 -20.52 7.01
C ARG A 13 -11.84 -21.92 7.45
N LEU A 14 -10.60 -22.31 7.16
CA LEU A 14 -9.91 -23.47 7.76
C LEU A 14 -8.44 -23.07 7.88
N GLY A 15 -7.87 -23.26 9.08
CA GLY A 15 -6.49 -22.92 9.51
C GLY A 15 -5.61 -22.27 8.44
N ARG A 16 -5.67 -20.95 8.34
CA ARG A 16 -4.80 -20.21 7.41
C ARG A 16 -3.37 -20.43 7.90
N PRO A 17 -2.47 -21.07 7.11
CA PRO A 17 -1.05 -21.04 7.43
C PRO A 17 -0.64 -19.57 7.63
N ALA A 18 0.41 -19.31 8.42
CA ALA A 18 0.98 -17.97 8.55
C ALA A 18 0.99 -17.34 7.16
N ALA A 19 0.27 -16.21 7.00
CA ALA A 19 0.13 -15.57 5.70
C ALA A 19 1.56 -15.45 5.14
N PRO A 20 1.80 -15.89 3.89
CA PRO A 20 3.16 -15.82 3.35
C PRO A 20 3.64 -14.39 3.52
N GLY A 21 4.85 -14.23 4.06
CA GLY A 21 5.47 -12.92 4.22
C GLY A 21 5.52 -12.18 2.89
N PRO A 22 5.84 -10.88 2.89
CA PRO A 22 5.88 -10.10 1.67
C PRO A 22 6.76 -10.77 0.62
N ALA A 23 6.26 -10.82 -0.61
CA ALA A 23 6.96 -11.43 -1.73
C ALA A 23 8.35 -10.81 -1.88
N THR A 24 9.36 -11.61 -2.18
CA THR A 24 10.72 -11.15 -2.46
C THR A 24 10.77 -10.30 -3.75
N PRO A 25 11.84 -9.50 -3.97
CA PRO A 25 11.96 -8.72 -5.20
C PRO A 25 11.90 -9.58 -6.47
N ALA A 26 12.49 -10.79 -6.44
CA ALA A 26 12.46 -11.72 -7.57
C ALA A 26 11.05 -12.27 -7.83
N GLN A 27 10.30 -12.61 -6.78
CA GLN A 27 8.90 -13.06 -6.89
C GLN A 27 8.01 -11.95 -7.44
N LEU A 28 8.19 -10.71 -6.97
CA LEU A 28 7.46 -9.56 -7.47
C LEU A 28 7.72 -9.33 -8.96
N ARG A 29 8.99 -9.30 -9.40
CA ARG A 29 9.34 -9.11 -10.81
C ARG A 29 8.67 -10.17 -11.68
N ARG A 30 8.75 -11.45 -11.28
CA ARG A 30 8.08 -12.54 -11.99
C ARG A 30 6.57 -12.37 -12.04
N TRP A 31 5.94 -11.95 -10.94
CA TRP A 31 4.51 -11.72 -10.86
C TRP A 31 4.07 -10.54 -11.72
N MET A 32 4.88 -9.48 -11.84
CA MET A 32 4.56 -8.32 -12.68
C MET A 32 4.48 -8.66 -14.18
N GLU A 33 5.23 -9.67 -14.65
CA GLU A 33 5.17 -10.15 -16.04
C GLU A 33 3.87 -10.90 -16.34
N ALA A 34 3.29 -11.59 -15.36
CA ALA A 34 2.06 -12.38 -15.49
C ALA A 34 1.24 -12.34 -14.19
N PRO A 35 0.56 -11.21 -13.89
CA PRO A 35 -0.15 -11.05 -12.63
C PRO A 35 -1.53 -11.73 -12.69
N GLU A 36 -1.68 -12.84 -11.96
CA GLU A 36 -2.94 -13.61 -11.90
C GLU A 36 -3.72 -13.34 -10.60
N ASP A 37 -3.09 -13.62 -9.45
CA ASP A 37 -3.67 -13.44 -8.12
C ASP A 37 -3.09 -12.23 -7.37
N ASN A 38 -3.69 -11.88 -6.23
CA ASN A 38 -3.15 -10.85 -5.34
C ASN A 38 -1.78 -11.26 -4.77
N LEU A 39 -0.85 -10.30 -4.74
CA LEU A 39 0.48 -10.49 -4.18
C LEU A 39 0.63 -9.72 -2.86
N VAL A 40 1.22 -10.33 -1.83
CA VAL A 40 1.62 -9.61 -0.60
C VAL A 40 2.86 -8.78 -0.92
N VAL A 41 2.75 -7.45 -0.86
CA VAL A 41 3.85 -6.53 -1.22
C VAL A 41 4.53 -5.88 -0.02
N GLY A 42 3.91 -5.96 1.15
CA GLY A 42 4.46 -5.43 2.39
C GLY A 42 3.64 -5.86 3.60
N GLU A 43 4.16 -5.53 4.77
CA GLU A 43 3.52 -5.76 6.05
C GLU A 43 3.52 -4.44 6.84
N LEU A 44 2.35 -4.03 7.31
CA LEU A 44 2.17 -2.80 8.07
C LEU A 44 2.88 -2.90 9.41
N ALA A 45 3.56 -1.82 9.82
CA ALA A 45 3.97 -1.65 11.20
C ALA A 45 2.75 -1.64 12.14
N ALA A 46 2.93 -2.10 13.37
CA ALA A 46 1.84 -2.28 14.33
C ALA A 46 1.05 -1.00 14.59
N GLU A 47 1.72 0.15 14.66
CA GLU A 47 1.09 1.46 14.87
C GLU A 47 0.23 1.88 13.66
N VAL A 48 0.71 1.58 12.44
CA VAL A 48 -0.01 1.85 11.19
C VAL A 48 -1.23 0.93 11.07
N GLN A 49 -1.06 -0.34 11.43
CA GLN A 49 -2.14 -1.32 11.45
C GLN A 49 -3.25 -0.90 12.42
N ALA A 50 -2.87 -0.46 13.64
CA ALA A 50 -3.80 0.07 14.63
C ALA A 50 -4.51 1.34 14.13
N ALA A 51 -3.78 2.29 13.55
CA ALA A 51 -4.35 3.49 12.97
C ALA A 51 -5.35 3.16 11.84
N LEU A 52 -5.05 2.16 11.00
CA LEU A 52 -5.92 1.74 9.90
C LEU A 52 -7.18 0.99 10.39
N GLY A 53 -7.16 0.46 11.61
CA GLY A 53 -8.20 -0.45 12.13
C GLY A 53 -8.13 -1.85 11.52
N ALA A 54 -6.93 -2.26 11.08
CA ALA A 54 -6.71 -3.55 10.42
C ALA A 54 -6.42 -4.66 11.43
N ARG A 55 -6.93 -5.86 11.18
CA ARG A 55 -6.67 -7.07 11.98
C ARG A 55 -5.44 -7.84 11.50
N GLN A 56 -5.09 -7.67 10.23
CA GLN A 56 -3.91 -8.27 9.60
C GLN A 56 -2.94 -7.17 9.18
N GLY A 57 -1.63 -7.46 9.18
CA GLY A 57 -0.60 -6.54 8.73
C GLY A 57 -0.30 -6.63 7.23
N ALA A 58 -0.56 -7.77 6.59
CA ALA A 58 -0.27 -8.00 5.18
C ALA A 58 -1.01 -7.02 4.26
N VAL A 59 -0.29 -6.46 3.28
CA VAL A 59 -0.83 -5.55 2.26
C VAL A 59 -0.78 -6.22 0.90
N LEU A 60 -1.93 -6.30 0.25
CA LEU A 60 -2.14 -6.95 -1.03
C LEU A 60 -2.07 -5.94 -2.18
N LEU A 61 -1.42 -6.34 -3.27
CA LEU A 61 -1.46 -5.69 -4.57
C LEU A 61 -2.23 -6.58 -5.55
N SER A 62 -3.30 -6.04 -6.14
CA SER A 62 -4.06 -6.75 -7.18
C SER A 62 -3.50 -6.47 -8.58
N PRO A 63 -3.70 -7.40 -9.55
CA PRO A 63 -3.34 -7.17 -10.95
C PRO A 63 -3.99 -5.90 -11.53
N GLN A 64 -5.24 -5.60 -11.16
CA GLN A 64 -5.93 -4.41 -11.66
C GLN A 64 -5.30 -3.11 -11.13
N THR A 65 -4.88 -3.11 -9.85
CA THR A 65 -4.18 -1.96 -9.27
C THR A 65 -2.80 -1.79 -9.92
N LEU A 66 -2.05 -2.87 -10.15
CA LEU A 66 -0.75 -2.81 -10.85
C LEU A 66 -0.92 -2.18 -12.24
N ALA A 67 -1.82 -2.73 -13.06
CA ALA A 67 -2.06 -2.25 -14.42
C ALA A 67 -2.48 -0.76 -14.43
N LYS A 68 -3.31 -0.35 -13.46
CA LYS A 68 -3.69 1.05 -13.28
C LYS A 68 -2.46 1.91 -12.91
N GLN A 69 -1.62 1.47 -11.98
CA GLN A 69 -0.44 2.22 -11.53
C GLN A 69 0.54 2.42 -12.67
N LEU A 70 0.92 1.36 -13.40
CA LEU A 70 1.89 1.46 -14.51
C LEU A 70 1.38 2.35 -15.65
N ARG A 71 0.06 2.39 -15.90
CA ARG A 71 -0.53 3.30 -16.90
C ARG A 71 -0.47 4.77 -16.47
N HIS A 72 -0.71 5.07 -15.20
CA HIS A 72 -0.76 6.45 -14.68
C HIS A 72 0.60 6.98 -14.22
N HIS A 73 1.51 6.07 -13.86
CA HIS A 73 2.85 6.33 -13.36
C HIS A 73 3.86 5.44 -14.11
N PRO A 74 4.07 5.69 -15.42
CA PRO A 74 5.03 4.93 -16.22
C PRO A 74 6.49 5.18 -15.80
N ASP A 75 6.72 6.15 -14.90
CA ASP A 75 8.00 6.42 -14.28
C ASP A 75 8.37 5.42 -13.18
N LEU A 76 7.42 4.61 -12.71
CA LEU A 76 7.67 3.55 -11.74
C LEU A 76 8.39 2.37 -12.39
N THR A 77 9.47 1.93 -11.75
CA THR A 77 10.21 0.73 -12.13
C THR A 77 9.95 -0.38 -11.10
N PRO A 78 10.29 -1.65 -11.42
CA PRO A 78 10.21 -2.73 -10.44
C PRO A 78 10.97 -2.46 -9.14
N GLU A 79 12.08 -1.74 -9.19
CA GLU A 79 12.91 -1.36 -8.04
C GLU A 79 12.18 -0.40 -7.09
N ASP A 80 11.29 0.45 -7.61
CA ASP A 80 10.47 1.32 -6.76
C ASP A 80 9.55 0.52 -5.85
N TYR A 81 9.16 -0.69 -6.24
CA TYR A 81 8.32 -1.54 -5.39
C TYR A 81 9.10 -2.17 -4.23
N ASP A 82 10.44 -2.17 -4.26
CA ASP A 82 11.24 -2.49 -3.08
C ASP A 82 11.17 -1.33 -2.06
N VAL A 83 11.14 -0.08 -2.55
CA VAL A 83 10.87 1.09 -1.71
C VAL A 83 9.44 1.05 -1.17
N LEU A 84 8.47 0.58 -1.95
CA LEU A 84 7.11 0.36 -1.47
C LEU A 84 7.08 -0.60 -0.27
N ARG A 85 7.83 -1.71 -0.30
CA ARG A 85 7.89 -2.64 0.85
C ARG A 85 8.40 -1.93 2.10
N GLN A 86 9.46 -1.14 1.97
CA GLN A 86 10.01 -0.36 3.09
C GLN A 86 9.03 0.72 3.58
N LEU A 87 8.36 1.41 2.66
CA LEU A 87 7.35 2.42 2.94
C LEU A 87 6.16 1.83 3.71
N ILE A 88 5.72 0.61 3.38
CA ILE A 88 4.64 -0.07 4.08
C ILE A 88 5.05 -0.43 5.53
N GLY A 89 6.26 -0.96 5.70
CA GLY A 89 6.75 -1.41 7.02
C GLY A 89 7.36 -0.31 7.89
N SER A 90 7.77 0.81 7.32
CA SER A 90 8.45 1.91 8.02
C SER A 90 8.21 3.26 7.32
N PRO A 91 6.96 3.76 7.31
CA PRO A 91 6.66 5.07 6.74
C PRO A 91 7.27 6.19 7.59
N ASP A 92 7.70 7.27 6.94
CA ASP A 92 8.20 8.45 7.66
C ASP A 92 7.03 9.30 8.16
N VAL A 93 5.92 9.32 7.42
CA VAL A 93 4.67 9.99 7.77
C VAL A 93 3.47 9.13 7.38
N VAL A 94 2.47 9.09 8.24
CA VAL A 94 1.17 8.46 7.98
C VAL A 94 0.07 9.48 8.15
N ARG A 95 -0.84 9.53 7.18
CA ARG A 95 -1.96 10.47 7.14
C ARG A 95 -3.27 9.72 6.92
N ARG A 96 -4.33 10.13 7.62
CA ARG A 96 -5.68 9.62 7.34
C ARG A 96 -6.27 10.32 6.13
N GLU A 97 -6.75 9.56 5.15
CA GLU A 97 -7.52 10.12 4.03
C GLU A 97 -9.02 10.07 4.37
N GLU A 98 -9.49 8.89 4.78
CA GLU A 98 -10.89 8.59 5.09
C GLU A 98 -10.94 7.51 6.18
N ASP A 99 -12.14 7.06 6.55
CA ASP A 99 -12.26 5.89 7.41
C ASP A 99 -11.63 4.66 6.74
N ARG A 100 -10.81 3.92 7.49
CA ARG A 100 -10.05 2.74 7.02
C ARG A 100 -9.19 2.98 5.78
N ARG A 101 -8.76 4.22 5.54
CA ARG A 101 -7.86 4.56 4.44
C ARG A 101 -6.77 5.52 4.88
N LEU A 102 -5.52 5.11 4.68
CA LEU A 102 -4.33 5.87 5.02
C LEU A 102 -3.49 6.15 3.78
N ALA A 103 -2.79 7.28 3.80
CA ALA A 103 -1.66 7.56 2.94
C ALA A 103 -0.37 7.42 3.74
N LEU A 104 0.52 6.56 3.26
CA LEU A 104 1.87 6.38 3.77
C LEU A 104 2.84 7.19 2.90
N ILE A 105 3.80 7.86 3.53
CA ILE A 105 4.75 8.74 2.85
C ILE A 105 6.16 8.40 3.35
N LYS A 106 7.11 8.30 2.40
CA LYS A 106 8.53 8.06 2.70
C LYS A 106 9.41 8.85 1.74
N ARG A 107 10.52 9.38 2.23
CA ARG A 107 11.55 10.04 1.43
C ARG A 107 12.76 9.12 1.26
N GLN A 108 13.13 8.85 0.02
CA GLN A 108 14.30 8.07 -0.38
C GLN A 108 14.87 8.68 -1.68
N GLY A 109 15.58 9.80 -1.56
CA GLY A 109 16.00 10.65 -2.68
C GLY A 109 14.85 11.43 -3.33
N VAL A 110 13.71 10.77 -3.57
CA VAL A 110 12.42 11.37 -3.92
C VAL A 110 11.38 10.99 -2.88
N VAL A 111 10.22 11.66 -2.88
CA VAL A 111 9.11 11.32 -1.98
C VAL A 111 8.21 10.30 -2.66
N TYR A 112 7.93 9.21 -1.97
CA TYR A 112 6.98 8.18 -2.35
C TYR A 112 5.70 8.30 -1.54
N VAL A 113 4.57 8.05 -2.19
CA VAL A 113 3.25 8.04 -1.53
C VAL A 113 2.51 6.76 -1.91
N ALA A 114 2.04 6.03 -0.91
CA ALA A 114 1.20 4.85 -1.07
C ALA A 114 -0.14 5.06 -0.34
N ALA A 115 -1.26 4.81 -1.02
CA ALA A 115 -2.57 4.80 -0.37
C ALA A 115 -2.98 3.35 -0.09
N ILE A 116 -3.37 3.07 1.15
CA ILE A 116 -3.79 1.74 1.61
C ILE A 116 -5.18 1.85 2.22
N LYS A 117 -6.04 0.89 1.89
CA LYS A 117 -7.32 0.71 2.57
C LYS A 117 -7.40 -0.64 3.25
N SER A 118 -8.21 -0.73 4.30
CA SER A 118 -8.62 -2.00 4.88
C SER A 118 -10.06 -2.34 4.54
N THR A 119 -10.41 -3.62 4.52
CA THR A 119 -11.80 -4.08 4.40
C THR A 119 -12.63 -3.65 5.60
N ALA A 120 -13.96 -3.69 5.48
CA ALA A 120 -14.83 -3.23 6.55
C ALA A 120 -14.70 -4.05 7.85
N ASP A 121 -14.30 -5.31 7.74
CA ASP A 121 -14.00 -6.18 8.87
C ASP A 121 -12.52 -6.17 9.27
N GLY A 122 -11.68 -5.38 8.60
CA GLY A 122 -10.24 -5.26 8.84
C GLY A 122 -9.45 -6.53 8.48
N ALA A 123 -10.05 -7.51 7.81
CA ALA A 123 -9.41 -8.80 7.51
C ALA A 123 -8.32 -8.71 6.43
N GLU A 124 -8.44 -7.76 5.50
CA GLU A 124 -7.50 -7.61 4.38
C GLU A 124 -7.16 -6.14 4.14
N ASN A 125 -5.92 -5.87 3.74
CA ASN A 125 -5.46 -4.54 3.36
C ASN A 125 -5.02 -4.53 1.90
N TYR A 126 -5.39 -3.47 1.18
CA TYR A 126 -5.11 -3.34 -0.24
C TYR A 126 -4.36 -2.05 -0.53
N LEU A 127 -3.30 -2.15 -1.32
CA LEU A 127 -2.71 -1.02 -2.00
C LEU A 127 -3.70 -0.47 -3.04
N LEU A 128 -3.95 0.83 -3.00
CA LEU A 128 -4.84 1.53 -3.94
C LEU A 128 -4.08 2.33 -4.98
N SER A 129 -2.96 2.93 -4.56
CA SER A 129 -2.08 3.72 -5.41
C SER A 129 -0.68 3.73 -4.81
N PHE A 130 0.31 3.83 -5.69
CA PHE A 130 1.71 4.03 -5.36
C PHE A 130 2.29 4.93 -6.45
N ARG A 131 3.07 5.92 -6.05
CA ARG A 131 3.67 6.88 -6.98
C ARG A 131 4.82 7.63 -6.34
N ARG A 132 5.70 8.16 -7.19
CA ARG A 132 6.59 9.27 -6.83
C ARG A 132 5.78 10.57 -6.71
N ALA A 133 6.22 11.46 -5.84
CA ALA A 133 5.60 12.74 -5.58
C ALA A 133 6.61 13.86 -5.77
N ARG A 134 6.20 14.91 -6.48
CA ARG A 134 6.99 16.14 -6.57
C ARG A 134 6.92 16.90 -5.24
N PRO A 135 7.99 17.59 -4.81
CA PRO A 135 8.01 18.31 -3.53
C PRO A 135 6.82 19.26 -3.32
N LYS A 136 6.41 19.99 -4.37
CA LYS A 136 5.24 20.89 -4.33
C LYS A 136 3.94 20.14 -4.00
N SER A 137 3.72 18.96 -4.59
CA SER A 137 2.53 18.14 -4.34
C SER A 137 2.54 17.57 -2.92
N VAL A 138 3.72 17.25 -2.37
CA VAL A 138 3.87 16.76 -1.00
C VAL A 138 3.51 17.84 0.02
N ARG A 139 4.02 19.07 -0.16
CA ARG A 139 3.63 20.22 0.69
C ARG A 139 2.13 20.44 0.68
N GLN A 140 1.49 20.41 -0.49
CA GLN A 140 0.03 20.54 -0.61
C GLN A 140 -0.73 19.37 0.03
N LEU A 141 -0.21 18.16 -0.06
CA LEU A 141 -0.80 16.96 0.54
C LEU A 141 -0.79 17.04 2.07
N LEU A 142 0.31 17.52 2.64
CA LEU A 142 0.56 17.61 4.08
C LEU A 142 -0.11 18.85 4.69
N ALA A 143 -0.25 19.95 3.95
CA ALA A 143 -0.93 21.16 4.46
C ALA A 143 -2.43 20.97 4.69
N ARG A 144 -3.05 19.92 4.14
CA ARG A 144 -4.50 19.70 4.21
C ARG A 144 -4.95 18.85 5.40
N TYR A 145 -4.04 18.15 6.06
CA TYR A 145 -4.39 17.16 7.09
C TYR A 145 -3.28 17.01 8.12
N GLU A 146 -3.68 16.79 9.37
CA GLU A 146 -2.76 16.45 10.45
C GLU A 146 -2.21 15.02 10.26
N PRO A 147 -0.89 14.79 10.41
CA PRO A 147 -0.34 13.44 10.45
C PRO A 147 -0.94 12.65 11.61
N VAL A 148 -1.21 11.36 11.37
CA VAL A 148 -1.59 10.41 12.42
C VAL A 148 -0.35 9.85 13.09
N LEU A 149 0.73 9.68 12.32
CA LEU A 149 2.04 9.23 12.80
C LEU A 149 3.15 9.95 12.02
N GLY A 150 4.31 10.09 12.67
CA GLY A 150 5.52 10.66 12.05
C GLY A 150 5.60 12.18 12.07
N ASP A 151 6.72 12.71 11.58
CA ASP A 151 7.00 14.15 11.50
C ASP A 151 7.01 14.60 10.04
N VAL A 152 6.11 15.52 9.68
CA VAL A 152 5.99 16.14 8.35
C VAL A 152 7.32 16.72 7.86
N ARG A 153 8.18 17.22 8.75
CA ARG A 153 9.50 17.78 8.39
C ARG A 153 10.41 16.74 7.76
N SER A 154 10.35 15.48 8.22
CA SER A 154 11.17 14.37 7.70
C SER A 154 11.01 14.14 6.19
N VAL A 155 9.88 14.53 5.63
CA VAL A 155 9.57 14.38 4.19
C VAL A 155 9.56 15.69 3.43
N LEU A 156 9.80 16.83 4.09
CA LEU A 156 9.83 18.16 3.46
C LEU A 156 11.23 18.77 3.37
N ASP A 157 12.12 18.42 4.29
CA ASP A 157 13.48 18.92 4.33
C ASP A 157 14.35 18.15 3.31
N GLU A 158 15.24 18.89 2.64
CA GLU A 158 16.33 18.36 1.79
C GLU A 158 17.66 18.55 2.51
#